data_AF-A0A523QVU6-F1
#
_entry.id   AF-A0A523QVU6-F1
#
_cell.length_a   1.000
_cell.length_b   1.000
_cell.length_c   1.000
_cell.angle_alpha   90.00
_cell.angle_beta   90.00
_cell.angle_gamma   90.00
#
_symmetry.space_group_name_H-M   'P 1'
#
loop_
_entity.id
_entity.type
_entity.pdbx_description
1 polymer ?
#
loop_
_entity_poly.entity_id
_entity_poly.type
_entity_poly.pdbx_seq_one_letter_code
_entity_poly.pdbx_strand_id
1 'polypeptide(L)' 'MKKFKLQGIEFRISSFSNVDPVPFCVAVGQAQDGSVVVRHSQDSDPAKSLTFTKKEWKAFVKGVKANEFDF' A
#
# COMPACT_ATOMS: atom_id res chain seq x y z
N MET A 1 -10.46 0.17 8.78
CA MET A 1 -9.15 0.00 8.10
C MET A 1 -8.15 -0.54 9.11
N LYS A 2 -7.56 -1.72 8.88
CA LYS A 2 -6.57 -2.31 9.79
C LYS A 2 -5.22 -1.60 9.63
N LYS A 3 -4.40 -1.60 10.69
CA LYS A 3 -3.06 -0.96 10.70
C LYS A 3 -2.04 -1.85 11.40
N PHE A 4 -0.77 -1.72 11.02
CA PHE A 4 0.37 -2.33 11.71
C PHE A 4 1.63 -1.49 11.50
N LYS A 5 2.67 -1.73 12.31
CA LYS A 5 3.96 -1.05 12.19
C LYS A 5 5.05 -2.03 11.78
N LEU A 6 5.90 -1.60 10.85
CA LEU A 6 7.09 -2.34 10.44
C LEU A 6 8.19 -1.34 10.07
N GLN A 7 9.41 -1.55 10.59
CA GLN A 7 10.57 -0.66 10.33
C GLN A 7 10.28 0.83 10.55
N GLY A 8 9.46 1.16 11.56
CA GLY A 8 9.08 2.54 11.88
C GLY A 8 8.00 3.14 10.98
N ILE A 9 7.51 2.41 9.96
CA ILE A 9 6.44 2.85 9.07
C ILE A 9 5.10 2.31 9.57
N GLU A 10 4.09 3.18 9.68
CA GLU A 10 2.70 2.76 9.91
C GLU A 10 2.03 2.42 8.58
N PHE A 11 1.70 1.15 8.41
CA PHE A 11 0.99 0.62 7.25
C PHE A 11 -0.52 0.61 7.48
N ARG A 12 -1.26 0.91 6.43
CA ARG A 12 -2.72 0.87 6.37
C ARG A 12 -3.14 -0.20 5.36
N ILE A 13 -4.00 -1.12 5.79
CA ILE A 13 -4.57 -2.18 4.93
C ILE A 13 -5.94 -1.74 4.46
N SER A 14 -6.19 -1.78 3.14
CA SER A 14 -7.49 -1.41 2.56
C SER A 14 -8.64 -2.15 3.24
N SER A 15 -9.76 -1.45 3.50
CA SER A 15 -10.98 -2.09 4.00
C SER A 15 -11.57 -3.10 3.02
N PHE A 16 -11.30 -2.94 1.73
CA PHE A 16 -11.72 -3.84 0.66
C PHE A 16 -10.87 -5.12 0.58
N SER A 17 -9.81 -5.26 1.38
CA SER A 17 -8.94 -6.45 1.34
C SER A 17 -9.36 -7.59 2.28
N ASN A 18 -10.41 -7.43 3.09
CA ASN A 18 -10.92 -8.48 3.99
C ASN A 18 -12.12 -9.21 3.36
N VAL A 19 -12.02 -9.62 2.10
CA VAL A 19 -13.06 -10.44 1.45
C VAL A 19 -12.59 -11.89 1.47
N ASP A 20 -13.35 -12.77 2.14
CA ASP A 20 -13.11 -14.22 2.19
C ASP A 20 -13.13 -14.83 0.77
N PRO A 21 -12.37 -15.92 0.50
CA PRO A 21 -11.60 -16.76 1.44
C PRO A 21 -10.08 -16.49 1.49
N VAL A 22 -9.55 -15.61 0.62
CA VAL A 22 -8.11 -15.29 0.58
C VAL A 22 -7.91 -13.78 0.71
N PRO A 23 -7.32 -13.27 1.80
CA PRO A 23 -7.08 -11.84 1.95
C PRO A 23 -6.05 -11.32 0.93
N PHE A 24 -6.47 -10.50 -0.03
CA PHE A 24 -5.61 -9.88 -1.07
C PHE A 24 -4.85 -8.63 -0.55
N CYS A 25 -4.48 -8.64 0.74
CA CYS A 25 -4.22 -7.45 1.53
C CYS A 25 -3.02 -6.63 1.06
N VAL A 26 -3.29 -5.62 0.22
CA VAL A 26 -2.36 -4.53 -0.08
C VAL A 26 -2.29 -3.61 1.14
N ALA A 27 -1.07 -3.34 1.58
CA ALA A 27 -0.77 -2.41 2.65
C ALA A 27 0.08 -1.24 2.12
N VAL A 28 -0.30 -0.02 2.51
CA VAL A 28 0.40 1.20 2.10
C VAL A 28 0.82 1.99 3.34
N GLY A 29 2.08 2.40 3.38
CA GLY A 29 2.66 3.25 4.42
C GLY A 29 3.39 4.45 3.81
N GLN A 30 3.70 5.45 4.64
CA GLN A 30 4.53 6.58 4.26
C GLN A 30 5.77 6.63 5.15
N ALA A 31 6.95 6.69 4.52
CA ALA A 31 8.21 6.83 5.23
C ALA A 31 8.45 8.29 5.67
N GLN A 32 9.47 8.51 6.50
CA GLN A 32 9.78 9.83 7.06
C GLN A 32 10.16 10.87 5.99
N ASP A 33 10.79 10.43 4.90
CA ASP A 33 11.13 11.27 3.75
C ASP A 33 9.93 11.58 2.83
N GLY A 34 8.75 11.05 3.16
CA GLY A 34 7.51 11.23 2.43
C GLY A 34 7.33 10.29 1.24
N SER A 35 8.26 9.37 0.99
CA SER A 35 8.08 8.27 0.04
C SER A 35 6.95 7.33 0.49
N VAL A 36 6.33 6.66 -0.47
CA VAL A 36 5.22 5.74 -0.22
C VAL A 36 5.69 4.31 -0.43
N VAL A 37 5.42 3.47 0.56
CA VAL A 37 5.83 2.07 0.57
C VAL A 37 4.59 1.19 0.45
N VAL A 38 4.57 0.34 -0.56
CA VAL A 38 3.49 -0.60 -0.86
C VAL A 38 3.99 -2.03 -0.69
N ARG A 39 3.20 -2.88 -0.06
CA ARG A 39 3.55 -4.30 0.15
C ARG A 39 2.32 -5.18 0.24
N HIS A 40 2.53 -6.48 0.13
CA HIS A 40 1.57 -7.49 0.56
C HIS A 40 1.61 -7.60 2.10
N SER A 41 0.46 -7.49 2.77
CA SER A 41 0.40 -7.38 4.24
C SER A 41 0.71 -8.69 4.95
N GLN A 42 0.59 -9.83 4.25
CA GLN A 42 0.92 -11.14 4.79
C GLN A 42 2.35 -11.59 4.47
N ASP A 43 3.07 -10.86 3.60
CA ASP A 43 4.46 -11.19 3.36
C ASP A 43 5.27 -10.76 4.58
N SER A 44 6.02 -11.69 5.16
CA SER A 44 6.87 -11.44 6.32
C SER A 44 8.20 -10.79 5.94
N ASP A 45 8.62 -10.90 4.68
CA ASP A 45 9.86 -10.32 4.18
C ASP A 45 9.71 -8.82 3.91
N PRO A 46 10.40 -7.93 4.66
CA PRO A 46 10.35 -6.51 4.44
C PRO A 46 10.91 -6.06 3.08
N ALA A 47 11.87 -6.81 2.54
CA ALA A 47 12.60 -6.46 1.32
C ALA A 47 11.73 -6.50 0.05
N LYS A 48 10.56 -7.15 0.11
CA LYS A 48 9.60 -7.23 -1.00
C LYS A 48 8.65 -6.02 -1.09
N SER A 49 8.93 -4.95 -0.36
CA SER A 49 8.15 -3.72 -0.44
C SER A 49 8.58 -2.90 -1.66
N LEU A 50 7.61 -2.36 -2.41
CA LEU A 50 7.86 -1.40 -3.48
C LEU A 50 7.81 0.02 -2.91
N THR A 51 8.80 0.85 -3.25
CA THR A 51 8.88 2.24 -2.80
C THR A 51 8.68 3.17 -3.99
N PHE A 52 7.80 4.15 -3.80
CA PHE A 52 7.48 5.18 -4.78
C PHE A 52 7.78 6.55 -4.20
N THR A 53 8.26 7.46 -5.04
CA THR A 53 8.35 8.87 -4.67
C THR A 53 6.96 9.46 -4.44
N LYS A 54 6.91 10.58 -3.71
CA LYS A 54 5.66 11.35 -3.52
C LYS A 54 5.03 11.80 -4.84
N LYS A 55 5.83 12.02 -5.90
CA LYS A 55 5.33 12.45 -7.22
C LYS A 55 4.70 11.28 -7.97
N GLU A 56 5.37 10.14 -8.03
CA GLU A 56 4.84 8.92 -8.67
C GLU A 56 3.54 8.47 -8.00
N TRP A 57 3.51 8.45 -6.65
CA TRP A 57 2.30 8.07 -5.93
C TRP A 57 1.12 9.00 -6.22
N LYS A 58 1.37 10.32 -6.31
CA LYS A 58 0.33 11.28 -6.70
C LYS A 58 -0.19 11.04 -8.11
N ALA A 59 0.67 10.68 -9.06
CA ALA A 59 0.26 10.34 -10.41
C ALA A 59 -0.59 9.05 -10.42
N PHE A 60 -0.14 8.00 -9.73
CA PHE A 60 -0.88 6.76 -9.56
C PHE A 60 -2.29 7.00 -9.00
N VAL A 61 -2.43 7.75 -7.90
CA VAL A 61 -3.74 8.04 -7.30
C VAL A 61 -4.64 8.85 -8.24
N LYS A 62 -4.08 9.74 -9.07
CA LYS A 62 -4.86 10.44 -10.09
C LYS A 62 -5.43 9.46 -11.13
N GLY A 63 -4.60 8.54 -11.63
CA GLY A 63 -5.05 7.51 -12.59
C GLY A 63 -6.11 6.59 -12.00
N VAL A 64 -5.92 6.12 -10.75
CA VAL A 64 -6.95 5.32 -10.02
C VAL A 64 -8.28 6.08 -9.95
N LYS A 65 -8.26 7.36 -9.57
CA LYS A 65 -9.48 8.18 -9.46
C LYS A 65 -10.13 8.51 -10.79
N ALA A 66 -9.37 8.45 -11.89
CA ALA A 66 -9.86 8.60 -13.25
C ALA A 66 -10.31 7.26 -13.85
N ASN A 67 -10.31 6.17 -13.07
CA ASN A 67 -10.61 4.80 -13.50
C ASN A 67 -9.68 4.29 -14.62
N GLU A 68 -8.45 4.82 -14.73
CA GLU A 68 -7.48 4.39 -15.75
C GLU A 68 -6.95 2.96 -15.52
N PHE A 69 -7.12 2.44 -14.30
CA PHE A 69 -6.61 1.13 -13.87
C PHE A 69 -7.71 0.21 -13.34
N ASP A 70 -8.98 0.47 -13.68
CA ASP A 70 -10.14 -0.35 -13.27
C ASP A 70 -10.54 -1.26 -14.45
N PHE A 71 -9.82 -2.38 -14.59
CA PHE A 71 -9.95 -3.35 -15.69
C PHE A 71 -10.60 -4.67 -15.25
#